data_AF-A0A7C7BTU3-F1
#
_entry.id   AF-A0A7C7BTU3-F1
#
_cell.length_a   1.000
_cell.length_b   1.000
_cell.length_c   1.000
_cell.angle_alpha   90.00
_cell.angle_beta   90.00
_cell.angle_gamma   90.00
#
_symmetry.space_group_name_H-M   'P 1'
#
loop_
_entity.id
_entity.type
_entity.pdbx_description
1 polymer ?
#
loop_
_entity_poly.entity_id
_entity_poly.type
_entity_poly.pdbx_seq_one_letter_code
_entity_poly.pdbx_strand_id
1 'polypeptide(L)'
;MGGHKVYLRTGEYENGSVGEIFIDMHKEGAAFRSLMNNFAIAISIALQYGVPLEEFVEAFTFTRFEPSGVVEGNDSIKMATSILDYLFRELAVSYLGRNDLAHVQAEDLEPDSIGRGSEEDDLVAKASQVALDVVERYASQGYMRSNLMVLNGGKTSVIQSSSKDTGLPSANFGQSNEITAPSLTKALPQVSGKSNTVDNKLEAIREARKKGYEGDACRECGNFTLVRNGTCMKCLACGASSGCS
;
A
#
# COMPACT_ATOMS: atom_id res chain seq x y z
N MET A 1 -5.29 22.78 7.00
CA MET A 1 -4.88 21.38 7.25
C MET A 1 -3.40 21.32 7.63
N GLY A 2 -3.05 20.76 8.78
CA GLY A 2 -1.63 20.59 9.16
C GLY A 2 -0.82 21.89 9.20
N GLY A 3 -1.46 23.03 9.50
CA GLY A 3 -0.87 24.37 9.42
C GLY A 3 -0.88 25.03 8.03
N HIS A 4 -1.29 24.30 6.99
CA HIS A 4 -1.35 24.78 5.61
C HIS A 4 -2.77 25.21 5.23
N LYS A 5 -2.88 26.32 4.49
CA LYS A 5 -4.16 26.85 3.99
C LYS A 5 -4.37 26.37 2.56
N VAL A 6 -5.44 25.62 2.36
CA VAL A 6 -5.86 25.08 1.07
C VAL A 6 -7.24 25.61 0.77
N TYR A 7 -7.44 26.11 -0.44
CA TYR A 7 -8.71 26.57 -0.96
C TYR A 7 -9.11 25.67 -2.13
N LEU A 8 -10.25 25.01 -1.99
CA LEU A 8 -10.91 24.26 -3.05
C LEU A 8 -11.97 25.16 -3.69
N ARG A 9 -11.97 25.22 -5.01
CA ARG A 9 -13.08 25.80 -5.78
C ARG A 9 -13.53 24.79 -6.83
N THR A 10 -14.83 24.67 -7.02
CA THR A 10 -15.43 23.78 -8.00
C THR A 10 -16.12 24.58 -9.10
N GLY A 11 -16.05 24.09 -10.32
CA GLY A 11 -16.87 24.52 -11.44
C GLY A 11 -17.97 23.49 -11.64
N GLU A 12 -19.23 23.93 -11.57
CA GLU A 12 -20.40 23.06 -11.70
C GLU A 12 -21.06 23.24 -13.07
N TYR A 13 -21.64 22.16 -13.58
CA TYR A 13 -22.55 22.20 -14.72
C TYR A 13 -23.95 22.66 -14.31
N GLU A 14 -24.80 23.01 -15.28
CA GLU A 14 -26.19 23.45 -15.04
C GLU A 14 -27.04 22.39 -14.32
N ASN A 15 -26.63 21.12 -14.36
CA ASN A 15 -27.28 20.00 -13.69
C ASN A 15 -26.80 19.79 -12.23
N GLY A 16 -25.89 20.62 -11.72
CA GLY A 16 -25.31 20.51 -10.37
C GLY A 16 -24.18 19.48 -10.24
N SER A 17 -23.77 18.81 -11.32
CA SER A 17 -22.59 17.93 -11.31
C SER A 17 -21.30 18.74 -11.39
N VAL A 18 -20.24 18.26 -10.75
CA VAL A 18 -18.92 18.91 -10.81
C VAL A 18 -18.25 18.64 -12.16
N GLY A 19 -17.77 19.70 -12.80
CA GLY A 19 -17.02 19.64 -14.07
C GLY A 19 -15.56 20.02 -13.95
N GLU A 20 -15.22 20.92 -13.02
CA GLU A 20 -13.85 21.39 -12.83
C GLU A 20 -13.51 21.53 -11.36
N ILE A 21 -12.23 21.35 -11.02
CA ILE A 21 -11.70 21.60 -9.68
C ILE A 21 -10.47 22.50 -9.77
N PHE A 22 -10.37 23.44 -8.83
CA PHE A 22 -9.24 24.33 -8.68
C PHE A 22 -8.71 24.22 -7.25
N ILE A 23 -7.39 24.11 -7.12
CA ILE A 23 -6.71 23.95 -5.84
C ILE A 23 -5.71 25.09 -5.70
N ASP A 24 -5.97 25.97 -4.74
CA ASP A 24 -5.06 27.06 -4.39
C ASP A 24 -4.46 26.83 -3.01
N MET A 25 -3.14 26.99 -2.92
CA MET A 25 -2.39 26.76 -1.69
C MET A 25 -1.53 27.96 -1.34
N HIS A 26 -1.45 28.26 -0.04
CA HIS A 26 -0.67 29.38 0.47
C HIS A 26 0.48 28.90 1.36
N LYS A 27 1.68 29.48 1.17
CA LYS A 27 2.95 29.13 1.87
C LYS A 27 3.57 27.76 1.52
N GLU A 28 3.23 27.19 0.37
CA GLU A 28 3.93 25.99 -0.14
C GLU A 28 5.12 26.33 -1.04
N GLY A 29 6.05 25.38 -1.15
CA GLY A 29 7.11 25.44 -2.15
C GLY A 29 6.56 25.52 -3.59
N ALA A 30 7.25 26.23 -4.46
CA ALA A 30 6.83 26.46 -5.85
C ALA A 30 6.61 25.17 -6.65
N ALA A 31 7.41 24.13 -6.37
CA ALA A 31 7.27 22.83 -7.00
C ALA A 31 5.95 22.14 -6.62
N PHE A 32 5.61 22.13 -5.32
CA PHE A 32 4.40 21.51 -4.81
C PHE A 32 3.14 22.22 -5.32
N ARG A 33 3.13 23.56 -5.27
CA ARG A 33 2.04 24.38 -5.82
C ARG A 33 1.81 24.09 -7.31
N SER A 34 2.89 24.02 -8.09
CA SER A 34 2.80 23.74 -9.53
C SER A 34 2.27 22.33 -9.81
N LEU A 35 2.68 21.35 -9.01
CA LEU A 35 2.21 19.97 -9.13
C LEU A 35 0.72 19.86 -8.81
N MET A 36 0.25 20.49 -7.72
CA MET A 36 -1.17 20.53 -7.36
C MET A 36 -2.01 21.25 -8.42
N ASN A 37 -1.51 22.34 -8.99
CA ASN A 37 -2.19 23.02 -10.09
C ASN A 37 -2.31 22.13 -11.34
N ASN A 38 -1.24 21.43 -11.72
CA ASN A 38 -1.28 20.49 -12.85
C ASN A 38 -2.20 19.29 -12.58
N PHE A 39 -2.24 18.82 -11.33
CA PHE A 39 -3.17 17.77 -10.91
C PHE A 39 -4.63 18.23 -11.05
N ALA A 40 -4.95 19.43 -10.56
CA ALA A 40 -6.29 20.02 -10.68
C ALA A 40 -6.74 20.14 -12.14
N ILE A 41 -5.83 20.58 -13.04
CA ILE A 41 -6.09 20.65 -14.48
C ILE A 41 -6.36 19.26 -15.06
N ALA A 42 -5.56 18.25 -14.70
CA ALA A 42 -5.72 16.89 -15.21
C ALA A 42 -7.08 16.29 -14.82
N ILE A 43 -7.49 16.45 -13.56
CA ILE A 43 -8.79 15.97 -13.08
C ILE A 43 -9.94 16.75 -13.72
N SER A 44 -9.81 18.06 -13.88
CA SER A 44 -10.82 18.89 -14.56
C SER A 44 -11.04 18.44 -16.01
N ILE A 45 -9.96 18.16 -16.74
CA ILE A 45 -10.07 17.58 -18.08
C ILE A 45 -10.78 16.23 -18.01
N ALA A 46 -10.40 15.35 -17.08
CA ALA A 46 -11.00 14.03 -17.01
C ALA A 46 -12.51 14.06 -16.68
N LEU A 47 -12.94 14.93 -15.76
CA LEU A 47 -14.36 15.16 -15.45
C LEU A 47 -15.12 15.67 -16.69
N GLN A 48 -14.54 16.59 -17.46
CA GLN A 48 -15.15 17.09 -18.70
C GLN A 48 -15.32 16.02 -19.79
N TYR A 49 -14.45 15.00 -19.81
CA TYR A 49 -14.57 13.86 -20.72
C TYR A 49 -15.55 12.78 -20.21
N GLY A 50 -16.25 13.03 -19.11
CA GLY A 50 -17.29 12.17 -18.58
C GLY A 50 -16.78 11.07 -17.66
N VAL A 51 -15.57 11.20 -17.10
CA VAL A 51 -15.13 10.31 -16.03
C VAL A 51 -15.95 10.62 -14.76
N PRO A 52 -16.66 9.64 -14.18
CA PRO A 52 -17.46 9.85 -12.98
C PRO A 52 -16.60 10.22 -11.77
N LEU A 53 -17.13 11.08 -10.91
CA LEU A 53 -16.43 11.58 -9.71
C LEU A 53 -16.09 10.44 -8.74
N GLU A 54 -16.98 9.45 -8.64
CA GLU A 54 -16.88 8.27 -7.78
C GLU A 54 -15.54 7.54 -7.97
N GLU A 55 -15.09 7.39 -9.22
CA GLU A 55 -13.85 6.68 -9.53
C GLU A 55 -12.63 7.44 -8.99
N PHE A 56 -12.67 8.78 -9.00
CA PHE A 56 -11.62 9.58 -8.40
C PHE A 56 -11.65 9.54 -6.87
N VAL A 57 -12.84 9.53 -6.28
CA VAL A 57 -13.01 9.39 -4.84
C VAL A 57 -12.39 8.07 -4.38
N GLU A 58 -12.72 6.97 -5.04
CA GLU A 58 -12.18 5.66 -4.70
C GLU A 58 -10.67 5.56 -4.93
N ALA A 59 -10.15 6.19 -5.99
CA ALA A 59 -8.72 6.14 -6.29
C ALA A 59 -7.84 6.97 -5.34
N PHE A 60 -8.34 8.11 -4.85
CA PHE A 60 -7.52 9.10 -4.11
C PHE A 60 -7.83 9.20 -2.61
N THR A 61 -8.92 8.59 -2.14
CA THR A 61 -9.17 8.46 -0.70
C THR A 61 -8.09 7.63 0.00
N PHE A 62 -7.80 7.97 1.25
CA PHE A 62 -6.78 7.32 2.10
C PHE A 62 -5.34 7.38 1.57
N THR A 63 -5.09 8.16 0.53
CA THR A 63 -3.73 8.47 0.09
C THR A 63 -3.00 9.24 1.19
N ARG A 64 -1.73 8.88 1.42
CA ARG A 64 -0.90 9.46 2.48
C ARG A 64 0.27 10.20 1.87
N PHE A 65 0.30 11.52 2.07
CA PHE A 65 1.44 12.37 1.76
C PHE A 65 1.35 13.67 2.58
N GLU A 66 2.49 14.33 2.79
CA GLU A 66 2.53 15.61 3.50
C GLU A 66 2.08 16.76 2.58
N PRO A 67 1.27 17.72 3.07
CA PRO A 67 0.86 17.92 4.46
C PRO A 67 -0.35 17.08 4.87
N SER A 68 -0.33 16.64 6.13
CA SER A 68 -1.39 15.86 6.77
C SER A 68 -1.68 16.42 8.17
N GLY A 69 -2.84 16.09 8.74
CA GLY A 69 -3.20 16.44 10.12
C GLY A 69 -4.61 16.98 10.25
N VAL A 70 -4.82 17.76 11.33
CA VAL A 70 -6.10 18.39 11.65
C VAL A 70 -6.53 19.35 10.55
N VAL A 71 -7.80 19.27 10.18
CA VAL A 71 -8.48 20.19 9.28
C VAL A 71 -9.26 21.17 10.15
N GLU A 72 -9.12 22.45 9.85
CA GLU A 72 -9.82 23.54 10.52
C GLU A 72 -10.70 24.24 9.48
N GLY A 73 -11.96 24.52 9.82
CA GLY A 73 -12.91 25.22 8.95
C GLY A 73 -13.78 24.33 8.06
N ASN A 74 -13.74 23.01 8.25
CA ASN A 74 -14.68 22.06 7.64
C ASN A 74 -15.42 21.31 8.76
N ASP A 75 -16.74 21.18 8.63
CA ASP A 75 -17.60 20.58 9.65
C ASP A 75 -17.60 19.04 9.59
N SER A 76 -17.51 18.47 8.39
CA SER A 76 -17.61 17.02 8.13
C SER A 76 -16.28 16.28 8.35
N ILE A 77 -15.17 16.89 7.93
CA ILE A 77 -13.85 16.23 7.91
C ILE A 77 -12.90 16.96 8.86
N LYS A 78 -12.66 16.36 10.04
CA LYS A 78 -11.77 16.92 11.08
C LYS A 78 -10.30 16.54 10.92
N MET A 79 -10.02 15.40 10.28
CA MET A 79 -8.66 14.87 10.09
C MET A 79 -8.46 14.38 8.66
N ALA A 80 -7.25 14.57 8.14
CA ALA A 80 -6.89 14.11 6.81
C ALA A 80 -5.46 13.55 6.76
N THR A 81 -5.28 12.50 5.98
CA THR A 81 -3.96 11.90 5.78
C THR A 81 -3.20 12.49 4.60
N SER A 82 -3.88 13.30 3.77
CA SER A 82 -3.28 14.14 2.74
C SER A 82 -4.25 15.21 2.23
N ILE A 83 -3.75 16.15 1.42
CA ILE A 83 -4.61 17.16 0.76
C ILE A 83 -5.55 16.51 -0.25
N LEU A 84 -5.10 15.52 -1.03
CA LEU A 84 -5.96 14.85 -2.01
C LEU A 84 -7.03 14.03 -1.30
N ASP A 85 -6.67 13.33 -0.23
CA ASP A 85 -7.60 12.59 0.62
C ASP A 85 -8.69 13.51 1.17
N TYR A 86 -8.36 14.71 1.65
CA TYR A 86 -9.36 15.69 2.05
C TYR A 86 -10.20 16.22 0.88
N LEU A 87 -9.58 16.60 -0.24
CA LEU A 87 -10.29 17.13 -1.41
C LEU A 87 -11.36 16.14 -1.90
N PHE A 88 -10.98 14.88 -2.12
CA PHE A 88 -11.91 13.91 -2.67
C PHE A 88 -12.94 13.42 -1.65
N ARG A 89 -12.61 13.36 -0.36
CA ARG A 89 -13.64 13.12 0.67
C ARG A 89 -14.63 14.28 0.74
N GLU A 90 -14.16 15.53 0.65
CA GLU A 90 -15.05 16.69 0.63
C GLU A 90 -15.98 16.65 -0.58
N LEU A 91 -15.43 16.40 -1.78
CA LEU A 91 -16.24 16.26 -2.99
C LEU A 91 -17.24 15.09 -2.87
N ALA A 92 -16.84 13.98 -2.24
CA ALA A 92 -17.74 12.85 -2.01
C ALA A 92 -18.89 13.20 -1.05
N VAL A 93 -18.61 13.94 0.02
CA VAL A 93 -19.65 14.39 0.96
C VAL A 93 -20.57 15.41 0.31
N SER A 94 -20.01 16.42 -0.38
CA SER A 94 -20.79 17.51 -0.97
C SER A 94 -21.62 17.10 -2.18
N TYR A 95 -21.08 16.29 -3.11
CA TYR A 95 -21.75 15.96 -4.37
C TYR A 95 -22.39 14.56 -4.37
N LEU A 96 -21.79 13.59 -3.69
CA LEU A 96 -22.28 12.20 -3.70
C LEU A 96 -23.10 11.85 -2.45
N GLY A 97 -23.12 12.71 -1.43
CA GLY A 97 -23.76 12.43 -0.15
C GLY A 97 -23.15 11.24 0.60
N ARG A 98 -21.89 10.90 0.30
CA ARG A 98 -21.17 9.77 0.91
C ARG A 98 -20.66 10.14 2.30
N ASN A 99 -21.57 10.14 3.28
CA ASN A 99 -21.26 10.42 4.68
C ASN A 99 -20.43 9.30 5.36
N ASP A 100 -20.25 8.15 4.71
CA ASP A 100 -19.38 7.06 5.19
C ASP A 100 -17.90 7.45 5.21
N LEU A 101 -17.51 8.44 4.39
CA LEU A 101 -16.15 8.98 4.32
C LEU A 101 -15.95 10.18 5.27
N ALA A 102 -17.04 10.74 5.81
CA ALA A 102 -16.99 11.81 6.78
C ALA A 102 -16.62 11.25 8.16
N HIS A 103 -15.81 11.99 8.91
CA HIS A 103 -15.48 11.62 10.30
C HIS A 103 -16.59 12.03 11.27
N VAL A 104 -17.45 12.95 10.85
CA VAL A 104 -18.58 13.45 11.60
C VAL A 104 -19.77 13.35 10.66
N GLN A 105 -20.78 12.58 11.04
CA GLN A 105 -22.01 12.51 10.26
C GLN A 105 -22.79 13.81 10.46
N ALA A 106 -23.53 14.26 9.45
CA ALA A 106 -24.29 15.51 9.54
C ALA A 106 -25.32 15.47 10.70
N GLU A 107 -25.79 14.26 11.03
CA GLU A 107 -26.69 13.97 12.14
C GLU A 107 -26.04 14.19 13.52
N ASP A 108 -24.72 14.06 13.64
CA ASP A 108 -23.97 14.28 14.89
C ASP A 108 -23.71 15.77 15.18
N LEU A 109 -24.02 16.65 14.22
CA LEU A 109 -23.93 18.11 14.41
C LEU A 109 -25.22 18.71 14.98
N GLU A 110 -26.32 17.95 15.02
CA GLU A 110 -27.55 18.40 15.64
C GLU A 110 -27.41 18.49 17.18
N PRO A 111 -27.94 19.55 17.81
CA PRO A 111 -27.78 19.80 19.25
C PRO A 111 -28.39 18.72 20.15
N ASP A 112 -29.25 17.87 19.60
CA ASP A 112 -29.91 16.76 20.30
C ASP A 112 -29.22 15.39 20.06
N SER A 113 -28.08 15.37 19.36
CA SER A 113 -27.37 14.12 19.06
C SER A 113 -26.69 13.52 20.30
N ILE A 114 -26.99 12.24 20.57
CA ILE A 114 -26.33 11.43 21.59
C ILE A 114 -25.41 10.45 20.84
N GLY A 115 -24.10 10.59 21.01
CA GLY A 115 -23.10 9.83 20.24
C GLY A 115 -23.33 8.31 20.27
N ARG A 116 -23.17 7.65 19.11
CA ARG A 116 -23.60 6.25 18.86
C ARG A 116 -22.72 5.16 19.48
N GLY A 117 -21.65 5.50 20.20
CA GLY A 117 -20.79 4.51 20.85
C GLY A 117 -20.12 3.55 19.86
N SER A 118 -19.82 2.32 20.30
CA SER A 118 -18.95 1.33 19.62
C SER A 118 -19.42 0.81 18.25
N GLU A 119 -20.44 1.41 17.63
CA GLU A 119 -20.90 1.06 16.28
C GLU A 119 -19.99 1.63 15.17
N GLU A 120 -19.11 2.60 15.49
CA GLU A 120 -18.16 3.18 14.53
C GLU A 120 -17.07 2.19 14.07
N ASP A 121 -16.61 1.29 14.95
CA ASP A 121 -15.55 0.32 14.63
C ASP A 121 -15.97 -0.69 13.54
N ASP A 122 -17.26 -1.05 13.48
CA ASP A 122 -17.79 -1.99 12.49
C ASP A 122 -17.92 -1.39 11.09
N LEU A 123 -18.02 -0.05 10.98
CA LEU A 123 -18.07 0.66 9.70
C LEU A 123 -16.66 0.78 9.08
N VAL A 124 -15.64 1.02 9.91
CA VAL A 124 -14.22 1.06 9.48
C VAL A 124 -13.76 -0.31 8.95
N ALA A 125 -14.23 -1.40 9.55
CA ALA A 125 -13.94 -2.76 9.09
C ALA A 125 -14.56 -3.06 7.71
N LYS A 126 -15.72 -2.49 7.38
CA LYS A 126 -16.36 -2.65 6.07
C LYS A 126 -15.72 -1.77 5.00
N ALA A 127 -15.39 -0.51 5.32
CA ALA A 127 -14.73 0.41 4.39
C ALA A 127 -13.35 -0.09 3.94
N SER A 128 -12.59 -0.72 4.85
CA SER A 128 -11.28 -1.29 4.54
C SER A 128 -11.32 -2.52 3.62
N GLN A 129 -12.40 -3.33 3.68
CA GLN A 129 -12.59 -4.44 2.74
C GLN A 129 -12.94 -3.96 1.33
N VAL A 130 -13.74 -2.90 1.21
CA VAL A 130 -14.08 -2.30 -0.09
C VAL A 130 -12.85 -1.68 -0.74
N ALA A 131 -12.00 -0.98 0.02
CA ALA A 131 -10.76 -0.40 -0.50
C ALA A 131 -9.78 -1.47 -1.04
N LEU A 132 -9.73 -2.66 -0.43
CA LEU A 132 -8.86 -3.76 -0.88
C LEU A 132 -9.33 -4.39 -2.21
N ASP A 133 -10.64 -4.55 -2.41
CA ASP A 133 -11.23 -5.08 -3.65
C ASP A 133 -10.99 -4.14 -4.84
N VAL A 134 -11.01 -2.82 -4.61
CA VAL A 134 -10.76 -1.81 -5.66
C VAL A 134 -9.28 -1.77 -6.06
N VAL A 135 -8.36 -1.89 -5.10
CA VAL A 135 -6.91 -2.00 -5.40
C VAL A 135 -6.61 -3.22 -6.28
N GLU A 136 -7.34 -4.33 -6.13
CA GLU A 136 -7.20 -5.51 -6.99
C GLU A 136 -7.67 -5.28 -8.43
N ARG A 137 -8.73 -4.47 -8.63
CA ARG A 137 -9.24 -4.11 -9.97
C ARG A 137 -8.31 -3.18 -10.73
N TYR A 138 -7.64 -2.25 -10.02
CA TYR A 138 -6.70 -1.30 -10.61
C TYR A 138 -5.26 -1.81 -10.69
N ALA A 139 -4.90 -2.83 -9.91
CA ALA A 139 -3.63 -3.54 -10.08
C ALA A 139 -3.65 -4.27 -11.43
N SER A 140 -2.93 -3.73 -12.41
CA SER A 140 -2.79 -4.35 -13.72
C SER A 140 -2.39 -5.82 -13.58
N GLN A 141 -3.25 -6.74 -14.00
CA GLN A 141 -2.95 -8.19 -14.00
C GLN A 141 -1.75 -8.56 -14.90
N GLY A 142 -1.21 -7.59 -15.65
CA GLY A 142 -0.13 -7.76 -16.62
C GLY A 142 1.30 -7.89 -16.06
N TYR A 143 1.51 -7.87 -14.74
CA TYR A 143 2.86 -8.10 -14.18
C TYR A 143 2.87 -8.87 -12.84
N MET A 144 2.00 -9.87 -12.68
CA MET A 144 2.11 -10.80 -11.55
C MET A 144 3.19 -11.85 -11.86
N ARG A 145 4.42 -11.58 -11.42
CA ARG A 145 5.44 -12.63 -11.26
C ARG A 145 4.88 -13.67 -10.29
N SER A 146 5.07 -14.93 -10.65
CA SER A 146 4.59 -16.16 -10.03
C SER A 146 4.86 -16.26 -8.51
N ASN A 147 4.05 -15.61 -7.65
CA ASN A 147 3.45 -16.14 -6.41
C ASN A 147 2.70 -15.03 -5.64
N LEU A 148 1.51 -14.60 -6.08
CA LEU A 148 0.63 -13.82 -5.21
C LEU A 148 -0.11 -14.81 -4.30
N MET A 149 0.43 -15.02 -3.10
CA MET A 149 -0.22 -15.82 -2.06
C MET A 149 -1.07 -14.90 -1.19
N VAL A 150 -2.38 -14.86 -1.44
CA VAL A 150 -3.35 -14.20 -0.57
C VAL A 150 -3.67 -15.15 0.59
N LEU A 151 -3.14 -14.84 1.78
CA LEU A 151 -3.43 -15.58 3.01
C LEU A 151 -4.80 -15.15 3.53
N ASN A 152 -5.84 -15.90 3.18
CA ASN A 152 -7.18 -15.71 3.72
C ASN A 152 -7.28 -16.35 5.12
N GLY A 153 -7.31 -15.54 6.17
CA GLY A 153 -7.36 -16.00 7.56
C GLY A 153 -8.77 -16.41 7.98
N GLY A 154 -9.15 -17.69 7.80
CA GLY A 154 -10.43 -18.24 8.26
C GLY A 154 -10.42 -19.76 8.49
N LYS A 155 -10.47 -20.16 9.77
CA LYS A 155 -10.74 -21.48 10.40
C LYS A 155 -10.93 -22.75 9.52
N THR A 156 -10.01 -23.71 9.73
CA THR A 156 -10.10 -25.20 9.70
C THR A 156 -11.22 -25.92 8.94
N SER A 157 -10.83 -26.78 7.99
CA SER A 157 -11.19 -28.22 8.00
C SER A 157 -10.32 -29.04 7.04
N VAL A 158 -9.65 -30.04 7.62
CA VAL A 158 -8.85 -31.08 6.98
C VAL A 158 -9.73 -31.96 6.09
N ILE A 159 -9.42 -32.09 4.79
CA ILE A 159 -9.82 -33.27 3.99
C ILE A 159 -8.66 -33.69 3.09
N GLN A 160 -8.15 -34.87 3.42
CA GLN A 160 -7.19 -35.70 2.69
C GLN A 160 -7.95 -36.49 1.61
N SER A 161 -7.45 -36.56 0.38
CA SER A 161 -7.86 -37.61 -0.57
C SER A 161 -6.76 -37.88 -1.61
N SER A 162 -6.40 -39.16 -1.69
CA SER A 162 -5.40 -39.77 -2.57
C SER A 162 -6.08 -40.55 -3.70
N SER A 163 -5.28 -40.94 -4.71
CA SER A 163 -5.55 -41.92 -5.79
C SER A 163 -6.46 -41.43 -6.91
N LYS A 164 -6.35 -41.82 -8.19
CA LYS A 164 -5.73 -42.98 -8.87
C LYS A 164 -5.74 -42.65 -10.38
N ASP A 165 -4.60 -42.68 -11.06
CA ASP A 165 -4.25 -43.65 -12.11
C ASP A 165 -5.39 -44.09 -13.06
N THR A 166 -5.36 -43.63 -14.31
CA THR A 166 -5.34 -44.47 -15.54
C THR A 166 -5.55 -43.62 -16.80
N GLY A 167 -4.65 -43.77 -17.78
CA GLY A 167 -4.87 -43.31 -19.14
C GLY A 167 -3.90 -43.98 -20.11
N LEU A 168 -4.44 -44.77 -21.05
CA LEU A 168 -4.10 -44.92 -22.48
C LEU A 168 -4.88 -46.13 -23.07
N PRO A 169 -5.26 -46.17 -24.37
CA PRO A 169 -4.36 -46.15 -25.55
C PRO A 169 -4.76 -45.12 -26.64
N SER A 170 -3.83 -44.50 -27.38
CA SER A 170 -3.02 -44.95 -28.54
C SER A 170 -3.79 -45.14 -29.86
N ALA A 171 -3.60 -44.21 -30.81
CA ALA A 171 -3.65 -44.44 -32.27
C ALA A 171 -2.98 -43.28 -33.04
N ASN A 172 -2.04 -43.65 -33.91
CA ASN A 172 -1.20 -42.84 -34.80
C ASN A 172 -1.93 -42.26 -36.02
N PHE A 173 -1.47 -41.09 -36.51
CA PHE A 173 -1.29 -40.67 -37.92
C PHE A 173 -0.80 -39.20 -37.91
N GLY A 174 0.19 -38.67 -38.63
CA GLY A 174 1.16 -39.13 -39.64
C GLY A 174 1.77 -37.86 -40.31
N GLN A 175 3.08 -37.89 -40.61
CA GLN A 175 3.84 -37.05 -41.58
C GLN A 175 3.94 -35.51 -41.35
N SER A 176 4.96 -34.76 -41.76
CA SER A 176 6.42 -34.89 -41.99
C SER A 176 6.85 -33.53 -42.58
N ASN A 177 7.90 -32.88 -42.04
CA ASN A 177 8.96 -32.21 -42.82
C ASN A 177 9.84 -31.30 -41.93
N GLU A 178 11.13 -31.59 -41.97
CA GLU A 178 12.24 -30.84 -41.39
C GLU A 178 12.56 -29.60 -42.22
N ILE A 179 13.01 -28.52 -41.57
CA ILE A 179 14.04 -27.62 -42.12
C ILE A 179 15.05 -27.24 -41.01
N THR A 180 16.30 -27.29 -41.44
CA THR A 180 17.64 -27.27 -40.85
C THR A 180 18.05 -26.08 -39.95
N ALA A 181 18.98 -26.36 -39.02
CA ALA A 181 19.59 -25.52 -37.97
C ALA A 181 20.59 -24.43 -38.49
N PRO A 182 21.17 -23.56 -37.62
CA PRO A 182 22.31 -23.98 -36.78
C PRO A 182 22.39 -23.37 -35.36
N SER A 183 23.06 -24.14 -34.50
CA SER A 183 23.50 -23.80 -33.16
C SER A 183 24.57 -22.70 -33.15
N LEU A 184 24.39 -21.68 -32.30
CA LEU A 184 25.46 -20.79 -31.86
C LEU A 184 25.47 -20.74 -30.33
N THR A 185 26.54 -21.32 -29.81
CA THR A 185 26.94 -21.43 -28.42
C THR A 185 27.38 -20.06 -27.87
N LYS A 186 26.70 -19.59 -26.82
CA LYS A 186 27.32 -18.72 -25.82
C LYS A 186 26.75 -19.01 -24.45
N ALA A 187 27.53 -19.76 -23.68
CA ALA A 187 27.26 -20.11 -22.30
C ALA A 187 27.33 -18.86 -21.40
N LEU A 188 26.24 -18.59 -20.70
CA LEU A 188 26.13 -17.73 -19.52
C LEU A 188 25.10 -18.39 -18.57
N PRO A 189 25.20 -18.13 -17.25
CA PRO A 189 25.18 -19.16 -16.22
C PRO A 189 23.78 -19.67 -15.91
N GLN A 190 23.71 -20.96 -15.57
CA GLN A 190 22.50 -21.55 -15.01
C GLN A 190 22.09 -20.84 -13.73
N VAL A 191 20.87 -20.29 -13.76
CA VAL A 191 20.18 -19.65 -12.65
C VAL A 191 19.68 -20.76 -11.72
N SER A 192 20.41 -21.00 -10.63
CA SER A 192 19.88 -21.73 -9.49
C SER A 192 19.25 -20.77 -8.48
N GLY A 193 17.95 -20.96 -8.25
CA GLY A 193 17.25 -20.74 -6.98
C GLY A 193 17.38 -19.39 -6.29
N LYS A 194 16.43 -18.48 -6.53
CA LYS A 194 16.10 -17.40 -5.58
C LYS A 194 14.84 -17.76 -4.79
N SER A 195 14.97 -18.81 -3.97
CA SER A 195 14.19 -19.03 -2.75
C SER A 195 15.17 -19.21 -1.59
N ASN A 196 16.15 -18.31 -1.47
CA ASN A 196 17.24 -18.46 -0.51
C ASN A 196 17.34 -17.26 0.46
N THR A 197 16.78 -16.09 0.16
CA THR A 197 17.09 -14.88 0.96
C THR A 197 16.42 -14.86 2.34
N VAL A 198 15.24 -15.45 2.47
CA VAL A 198 14.49 -15.48 3.75
C VAL A 198 14.98 -16.61 4.64
N ASP A 199 15.24 -17.79 4.05
CA ASP A 199 15.88 -18.92 4.74
C ASP A 199 17.30 -18.57 5.20
N ASN A 200 18.09 -17.88 4.36
CA ASN A 200 19.42 -17.40 4.73
C ASN A 200 19.38 -16.41 5.90
N LYS A 201 18.36 -15.54 5.99
CA LYS A 201 18.24 -14.57 7.09
C LYS A 201 17.88 -15.28 8.41
N LEU A 202 16.97 -16.25 8.36
CA LEU A 202 16.59 -17.05 9.54
C LEU A 202 17.72 -17.95 10.01
N GLU A 203 18.50 -18.49 9.08
CA GLU A 203 19.71 -19.27 9.38
C GLU A 203 20.81 -18.40 9.97
N ALA A 204 21.04 -17.20 9.43
CA ALA A 204 21.99 -16.24 9.99
C ALA A 204 21.62 -15.80 11.42
N ILE A 205 20.33 -15.59 11.71
CA ILE A 205 19.85 -15.28 13.07
C ILE A 205 20.08 -16.48 14.00
N ARG A 206 19.84 -17.71 13.54
CA ARG A 206 20.07 -18.93 14.32
C ARG A 206 21.56 -19.15 14.61
N GLU A 207 22.42 -18.89 13.63
CA GLU A 207 23.87 -18.97 13.78
C GLU A 207 24.39 -17.89 14.74
N ALA A 208 23.88 -16.66 14.64
CA ALA A 208 24.22 -15.57 15.54
C ALA A 208 23.88 -15.91 17.01
N ARG A 209 22.70 -16.51 17.25
CA ARG A 209 22.31 -16.98 18.59
C ARG A 209 23.19 -18.13 19.09
N LYS A 210 23.54 -19.08 18.22
CA LYS A 210 24.48 -20.17 18.58
C LYS A 210 25.86 -19.65 18.96
N LYS A 211 26.32 -18.56 18.33
CA LYS A 211 27.60 -17.90 18.64
C LYS A 211 27.54 -16.99 19.88
N GLY A 212 26.35 -16.77 20.44
CA GLY A 212 26.18 -15.99 21.67
C GLY A 212 26.29 -14.47 21.48
N TYR A 213 25.89 -13.95 20.32
CA TYR A 213 25.82 -12.50 20.11
C TYR A 213 24.64 -11.88 20.87
N GLU A 214 24.87 -10.81 21.62
CA GLU A 214 23.83 -10.17 22.44
C GLU A 214 22.88 -9.27 21.63
N GLY A 215 23.28 -8.82 20.44
CA GLY A 215 22.45 -7.99 19.55
C GLY A 215 22.69 -6.48 19.68
N ASP A 216 23.61 -6.05 20.54
CA ASP A 216 24.06 -4.66 20.63
C ASP A 216 25.09 -4.31 19.56
N ALA A 217 25.02 -3.08 19.05
CA ALA A 217 25.98 -2.56 18.09
C ALA A 217 27.29 -2.17 18.79
N CYS A 218 28.43 -2.62 18.25
CA CYS A 218 29.74 -2.17 18.69
C CYS A 218 29.87 -0.64 18.45
N ARG A 219 30.28 0.12 19.47
CA ARG A 219 30.42 1.59 19.37
C ARG A 219 31.54 2.06 18.43
N GLU A 220 32.54 1.22 18.17
CA GLU A 220 33.68 1.58 17.31
C GLU A 220 33.45 1.25 15.84
N CYS A 221 32.92 0.06 15.53
CA CYS A 221 32.77 -0.41 14.15
C CYS A 221 31.31 -0.59 13.70
N GLY A 222 30.33 -0.42 14.58
CA GLY A 222 28.90 -0.56 14.27
C GLY A 222 28.43 -1.98 14.02
N ASN A 223 29.29 -3.00 14.14
CA ASN A 223 28.91 -4.39 13.89
C ASN A 223 28.20 -5.02 15.11
N PHE A 224 27.24 -5.90 14.87
CA PHE A 224 26.38 -6.54 15.87
C PHE A 224 26.94 -7.89 16.39
N THR A 225 28.23 -8.12 16.19
CA THR A 225 28.94 -9.36 16.58
C THR A 225 29.58 -9.26 17.97
N LEU A 226 28.84 -8.67 18.92
CA LEU A 226 29.29 -8.48 20.30
C LEU A 226 28.99 -9.72 21.15
N VAL A 227 30.02 -10.33 21.75
CA VAL A 227 29.92 -11.54 22.57
C VAL A 227 30.36 -11.23 24.00
N ARG A 228 29.68 -11.80 24.99
CA ARG A 228 30.02 -11.67 26.39
C ARG A 228 31.27 -12.48 26.75
N ASN A 229 32.27 -11.82 27.31
CA ASN A 229 33.51 -12.41 27.80
C ASN A 229 33.70 -12.00 29.28
N GLY A 230 33.01 -12.71 30.18
CA GLY A 230 32.98 -12.40 31.60
C GLY A 230 32.07 -11.21 31.92
N THR A 231 32.61 -10.19 32.60
CA THR A 231 31.93 -8.92 32.88
C THR A 231 31.95 -7.97 31.69
N CYS A 232 32.85 -8.19 30.72
CA CYS A 232 33.00 -7.37 29.53
C CYS A 232 32.27 -7.94 28.32
N MET A 233 32.01 -7.06 27.35
CA MET A 233 31.57 -7.42 26.00
C MET A 233 32.71 -7.22 25.01
N LYS A 234 32.91 -8.17 24.09
CA LYS A 234 33.97 -8.10 23.07
C LYS A 234 33.38 -8.22 21.67
N CYS A 235 33.77 -7.32 20.77
CA CYS A 235 33.43 -7.39 19.36
C CYS A 235 34.35 -8.37 18.63
N LEU A 236 33.78 -9.33 17.90
CA LEU A 236 34.58 -10.25 17.09
C LEU A 236 35.06 -9.64 15.77
N ALA A 237 34.46 -8.54 15.31
CA ALA A 237 34.84 -7.91 14.05
C ALA A 237 36.04 -6.96 14.18
N CYS A 238 36.10 -6.13 15.23
CA CYS A 238 37.20 -5.19 15.44
C CYS A 238 38.06 -5.49 16.68
N GLY A 239 37.66 -6.45 17.53
CA GLY A 239 38.39 -6.80 18.74
C GLY A 239 38.17 -5.88 19.95
N ALA A 240 37.41 -4.79 19.78
CA ALA A 240 37.12 -3.83 20.84
C ALA A 240 36.36 -4.46 22.02
N SER A 241 36.68 -4.03 23.23
CA SER A 241 36.00 -4.44 24.47
C SER A 241 35.22 -3.29 25.09
N SER A 242 33.94 -3.49 25.38
CA SER A 242 33.08 -2.52 26.06
C SER A 242 32.58 -3.07 27.40
N GLY A 243 32.53 -2.24 28.44
CA GLY A 243 31.97 -2.61 29.75
C GLY A 243 32.91 -3.36 30.69
N CYS A 244 34.23 -3.20 30.52
CA CYS A 244 35.20 -3.64 31.53
C CYS A 244 35.38 -2.56 32.60
N SER A 245 35.27 -2.94 33.88
CA SER A 245 35.71 -2.15 35.04
C SER A 245 37.20 -2.33 35.28
#